data_AF-A0A974A469-F1
#
_entry.id   AF-A0A974A469-F1
#
_cell.length_a   1.000
_cell.length_b   1.000
_cell.length_c   1.000
_cell.angle_alpha   90.00
_cell.angle_beta   90.00
_cell.angle_gamma   90.00
#
_symmetry.space_group_name_H-M   'P 1'
#
loop_
_entity.id
_entity.type
_entity.pdbx_description
1 polymer ?
#
loop_
_entity_poly.entity_id
_entity_poly.type
_entity_poly.pdbx_seq_one_letter_code
_entity_poly.pdbx_strand_id
1 'polypeptide(L)'
;MPGRLCGAYEIARALPSKTYCRARIVAPRPGSGARGVRSMRTEGVSEPQGKLLCAWQLAVLRFSVTLDDADRMLVLAVAGELDRLDGAAAGSFHFFRRTTAELCHAITGHDAHADAVVRRFQMQIDNPRLRRAFEAAIARDRTPPKLVASRTRPSDDLWRGLAPRRATGT
;
A
#
# COMPACT_ATOMS: atom_id res chain seq x y z
N MET A 1 -19.45 18.96 59.73
CA MET A 1 -19.00 17.94 60.70
C MET A 1 -20.20 17.10 61.09
N PRO A 2 -20.11 15.76 61.21
CA PRO A 2 -19.19 14.79 60.61
C PRO A 2 -19.97 13.82 59.68
N GLY A 3 -19.34 13.17 58.69
CA GLY A 3 -18.60 11.91 58.87
C GLY A 3 -19.58 10.73 58.71
N ARG A 4 -19.28 9.66 57.99
CA ARG A 4 -18.02 8.94 58.02
C ARG A 4 -18.07 7.86 56.94
N LEU A 5 -16.96 7.73 56.22
CA LEU A 5 -16.57 6.57 55.44
C LEU A 5 -16.60 5.31 56.32
N CYS A 6 -17.25 4.25 55.86
CA CYS A 6 -17.00 2.87 56.30
C CYS A 6 -17.60 1.96 55.23
N GLY A 7 -16.90 1.04 54.61
CA GLY A 7 -15.55 0.56 54.86
C GLY A 7 -15.46 -0.86 54.32
N ALA A 8 -14.26 -1.19 53.85
CA ALA A 8 -13.74 -2.55 53.76
C ALA A 8 -14.53 -3.55 52.89
N TYR A 9 -14.06 -3.65 51.65
CA TYR A 9 -13.71 -4.92 51.02
C TYR A 9 -13.49 -6.05 52.06
N GLU A 10 -14.52 -6.87 52.29
CA GLU A 10 -14.31 -8.11 53.02
C GLU A 10 -13.67 -9.14 52.09
N ILE A 11 -12.35 -9.26 52.28
CA ILE A 11 -11.57 -10.40 51.83
C ILE A 11 -11.92 -11.57 52.75
N ALA A 12 -12.87 -12.40 52.33
CA ALA A 12 -13.05 -13.73 52.89
C ALA A 12 -12.53 -14.76 51.89
N ARG A 13 -11.32 -15.23 52.17
CA ARG A 13 -10.68 -16.38 51.53
C ARG A 13 -11.55 -17.63 51.74
N ALA A 14 -11.97 -18.24 50.65
CA ALA A 14 -12.29 -19.66 50.61
C ALA A 14 -11.81 -20.24 49.27
N LEU A 15 -10.55 -20.66 49.25
CA LEU A 15 -10.00 -21.53 48.21
C LEU A 15 -10.53 -22.96 48.44
N PRO A 16 -11.05 -23.61 47.39
CA PRO A 16 -10.82 -25.04 47.20
C PRO A 16 -9.93 -25.26 45.98
N SER A 17 -8.71 -25.67 46.29
CA SER A 17 -8.01 -26.82 45.70
C SER A 17 -8.26 -27.16 44.22
N LYS A 18 -7.23 -26.89 43.41
CA LYS A 18 -6.67 -27.75 42.35
C LYS A 18 -7.66 -28.54 41.49
N THR A 19 -7.96 -27.98 40.32
CA THR A 19 -7.85 -28.67 39.03
C THR A 19 -7.65 -27.62 37.93
N TYR A 20 -6.43 -27.11 37.85
CA TYR A 20 -6.01 -26.39 36.64
C TYR A 20 -5.96 -27.44 35.52
N CYS A 21 -6.96 -27.43 34.64
CA CYS A 21 -6.86 -28.12 33.37
C CYS A 21 -5.59 -27.61 32.68
N ARG A 22 -4.64 -28.53 32.55
CA ARG A 22 -3.36 -28.37 31.88
C ARG A 22 -3.62 -28.09 30.40
N ALA A 23 -4.01 -26.86 30.07
CA ALA A 23 -3.79 -26.31 28.75
C ALA A 23 -2.27 -26.30 28.57
N ARG A 24 -1.75 -27.30 27.86
CA ARG A 24 -0.39 -27.26 27.33
C ARG A 24 -0.31 -25.94 26.56
N ILE A 25 0.35 -24.95 27.16
CA ILE A 25 0.99 -23.89 26.41
C ILE A 25 2.00 -24.65 25.53
N VAL A 26 1.55 -24.99 24.32
CA VAL A 26 2.45 -25.36 23.25
C VAL A 26 3.29 -24.11 23.07
N ALA A 27 4.52 -24.16 23.57
CA ALA A 27 5.51 -23.14 23.32
C ALA A 27 5.46 -22.81 21.82
N PRO A 28 5.48 -21.53 21.42
CA PRO A 28 5.61 -21.20 20.03
C PRO A 28 6.89 -21.86 19.54
N ARG A 29 6.74 -22.87 18.69
CA ARG A 29 7.87 -23.45 17.97
C ARG A 29 8.59 -22.29 17.29
N PRO A 30 9.89 -22.10 17.48
CA PRO A 30 10.66 -21.21 16.64
C PRO A 30 10.84 -21.91 15.29
N GLY A 31 9.78 -21.95 14.48
CA GLY A 31 9.95 -21.92 13.03
C GLY A 31 10.25 -20.45 12.74
N SER A 32 11.46 -20.03 12.41
CA SER A 32 12.20 -20.49 11.23
C SER A 32 11.26 -20.78 10.05
N GLY A 33 10.37 -19.83 9.78
CA GLY A 33 9.88 -19.56 8.45
C GLY A 33 10.38 -18.17 8.14
N ALA A 34 11.39 -18.05 7.30
CA ALA A 34 11.77 -16.80 6.68
C ALA A 34 10.47 -16.06 6.33
N ARG A 35 10.35 -14.81 6.76
CA ARG A 35 9.28 -13.90 6.35
C ARG A 35 9.42 -13.78 4.84
N GLY A 36 8.82 -14.74 4.14
CA GLY A 36 8.98 -14.94 2.72
C GLY A 36 8.48 -13.66 2.10
N VAL A 37 9.42 -12.84 1.65
CA VAL A 37 9.11 -11.79 0.71
C VAL A 37 8.63 -12.57 -0.49
N ARG A 38 7.31 -12.76 -0.60
CA ARG A 38 6.68 -13.37 -1.75
C ARG A 38 7.11 -12.47 -2.91
N SER A 39 8.13 -12.92 -3.63
CA SER A 39 8.60 -12.25 -4.83
C SER A 39 7.40 -12.22 -5.77
N MET A 40 6.99 -11.03 -6.19
CA MET A 40 5.87 -10.86 -7.12
C MET A 40 6.38 -11.13 -8.55
N ARG A 41 6.94 -12.33 -8.74
CA ARG A 41 7.44 -12.78 -10.02
C ARG A 41 6.27 -13.14 -10.91
N THR A 42 6.31 -12.60 -12.12
CA THR A 42 5.45 -13.05 -13.21
C THR A 42 5.99 -14.35 -13.83
N GLU A 43 7.27 -14.69 -13.58
CA GLU A 43 7.90 -15.91 -14.09
C GLU A 43 7.35 -17.16 -13.39
N GLY A 44 6.80 -18.10 -14.18
CA GLY A 44 6.23 -19.37 -13.68
C GLY A 44 4.79 -19.26 -13.17
N VAL A 45 4.16 -18.09 -13.28
CA VAL A 45 2.77 -17.84 -12.92
C VAL A 45 1.86 -18.17 -14.10
N SER A 46 0.69 -18.78 -13.86
CA SER A 46 -0.31 -19.03 -14.90
C SER A 46 -0.64 -17.73 -15.64
N GLU A 47 -0.75 -17.77 -16.97
CA GLU A 47 -0.96 -16.57 -17.83
C GLU A 47 -2.03 -15.59 -17.29
N PRO A 48 -3.20 -16.05 -16.76
CA PRO A 48 -4.21 -15.16 -16.17
C PRO A 48 -3.75 -14.50 -14.87
N GLN A 49 -3.02 -15.21 -14.00
CA GLN A 49 -2.51 -14.67 -12.74
C GLN A 49 -1.38 -13.68 -12.99
N GLY A 50 -0.56 -13.89 -14.03
CA GLY A 50 0.48 -12.93 -14.45
C GLY A 50 -0.12 -11.62 -14.98
N LYS A 51 -1.19 -11.72 -15.80
CA LYS A 51 -1.96 -10.55 -16.27
C LYS A 51 -2.59 -9.78 -15.10
N LEU A 52 -3.18 -10.49 -14.14
CA LEU A 52 -3.81 -9.88 -12.97
C LEU A 52 -2.78 -9.22 -12.05
N LEU A 53 -1.60 -9.82 -11.89
CA LEU A 53 -0.50 -9.25 -11.11
C LEU A 53 -0.01 -7.94 -11.75
N CYS A 54 0.15 -7.92 -13.08
CA CYS A 54 0.48 -6.71 -13.83
C CYS A 54 -0.59 -5.63 -13.67
N ALA A 55 -1.88 -6.00 -13.80
CA ALA A 55 -3.01 -5.09 -13.61
C ALA A 55 -3.02 -4.46 -12.22
N TRP A 56 -2.76 -5.27 -11.18
CA TRP A 56 -2.64 -4.79 -9.81
C TRP A 56 -1.47 -3.81 -9.64
N GLN A 57 -0.28 -4.12 -10.16
CA GLN A 57 0.87 -3.22 -10.06
C GLN A 57 0.63 -1.88 -10.79
N LEU A 58 -0.05 -1.91 -11.95
CA LEU A 58 -0.44 -0.70 -12.69
C LEU A 58 -1.52 0.10 -11.95
N ALA A 59 -2.48 -0.57 -11.30
CA ALA A 59 -3.48 0.10 -10.48
C ALA A 59 -2.82 0.80 -9.28
N VAL A 60 -1.86 0.15 -8.61
CA VAL A 60 -1.07 0.76 -7.53
C VAL A 60 -0.33 2.01 -8.02
N LEU A 61 0.31 1.94 -9.19
CA LEU A 61 0.96 3.11 -9.79
C LEU A 61 -0.03 4.23 -10.09
N ARG A 62 -1.21 3.90 -10.62
CA ARG A 62 -2.25 4.90 -10.89
C ARG A 62 -2.67 5.59 -9.59
N PHE A 63 -2.96 4.83 -8.54
CA PHE A 63 -3.31 5.37 -7.24
C PHE A 63 -2.20 6.25 -6.64
N SER A 64 -0.92 5.87 -6.75
CA SER A 64 0.17 6.71 -6.24
C SER A 64 0.33 8.02 -7.01
N VAL A 65 -0.20 8.09 -8.24
CA VAL A 65 -0.23 9.30 -9.05
C VAL A 65 -1.48 10.15 -8.78
N THR A 66 -2.63 9.56 -8.50
CA THR A 66 -3.88 10.32 -8.37
C THR A 66 -4.24 10.64 -6.92
N LEU A 67 -3.88 9.76 -5.99
CA LEU A 67 -4.34 9.77 -4.59
C LEU A 67 -5.87 9.79 -4.47
N ASP A 68 -6.59 9.37 -5.51
CA ASP A 68 -8.05 9.34 -5.55
C ASP A 68 -8.57 8.07 -4.85
N ASP A 69 -9.62 8.23 -4.04
CA ASP A 69 -10.28 7.12 -3.35
C ASP A 69 -10.94 6.13 -4.33
N ALA A 70 -11.37 6.58 -5.51
CA ALA A 70 -11.85 5.66 -6.56
C ALA A 70 -10.74 4.70 -7.00
N ASP A 71 -9.54 5.22 -7.20
CA ASP A 71 -8.37 4.41 -7.55
C ASP A 71 -7.95 3.53 -6.36
N ARG A 72 -8.04 4.03 -5.12
CA ARG A 72 -7.80 3.23 -3.90
C ARG A 72 -8.69 1.99 -3.86
N MET A 73 -9.98 2.16 -4.14
CA MET A 73 -10.96 1.07 -4.15
C MET A 73 -10.68 0.07 -5.28
N LEU A 74 -10.28 0.56 -6.47
CA LEU A 74 -9.88 -0.30 -7.58
C LEU A 74 -8.69 -1.19 -7.21
N VAL A 75 -7.64 -0.63 -6.61
CA VAL A 75 -6.46 -1.42 -6.21
C VAL A 75 -6.82 -2.51 -5.21
N LEU A 76 -7.64 -2.19 -4.20
CA LEU A 76 -8.10 -3.15 -3.19
C LEU A 76 -8.96 -4.27 -3.80
N ALA A 77 -9.80 -3.95 -4.80
CA ALA A 77 -10.59 -4.94 -5.51
C ALA A 77 -9.70 -5.93 -6.28
N VAL A 78 -8.76 -5.43 -7.08
CA VAL A 78 -7.83 -6.28 -7.84
C VAL A 78 -6.95 -7.13 -6.91
N ALA A 79 -6.54 -6.59 -5.76
CA ALA A 79 -5.82 -7.35 -4.74
C ALA A 79 -6.64 -8.52 -4.19
N GLY A 80 -7.95 -8.33 -4.00
CA GLY A 80 -8.87 -9.41 -3.63
C GLY A 80 -8.99 -10.49 -4.70
N GLU A 81 -8.98 -10.12 -5.98
CA GLU A 81 -8.93 -11.07 -7.09
C GLU A 81 -7.65 -11.93 -7.07
N LEU A 82 -6.50 -11.31 -6.82
CA LEU A 82 -5.22 -12.03 -6.71
C LEU A 82 -5.21 -13.02 -5.56
N ASP A 83 -5.70 -12.59 -4.40
CA ASP A 83 -5.83 -13.46 -3.22
C ASP A 83 -6.77 -14.66 -3.48
N ARG A 84 -7.82 -14.49 -4.29
CA ARG A 84 -8.71 -15.59 -4.70
C ARG A 84 -8.03 -16.57 -5.64
N LEU A 85 -7.25 -16.09 -6.62
CA LEU A 85 -6.50 -16.95 -7.54
C LEU A 85 -5.36 -17.69 -6.84
N ASP A 86 -4.79 -17.12 -5.78
CA ASP A 86 -3.73 -17.74 -4.97
C ASP A 86 -4.25 -18.81 -3.98
N GLY A 87 -5.58 -19.00 -3.91
CA GLY A 87 -6.31 -19.79 -2.93
C GLY A 87 -6.19 -21.32 -3.00
N ALA A 88 -5.21 -21.89 -3.72
CA ALA A 88 -4.92 -23.32 -3.65
C ALA A 88 -4.14 -23.72 -2.36
N ALA A 89 -3.51 -22.76 -1.68
CA ALA A 89 -2.77 -22.99 -0.43
C ALA A 89 -3.44 -22.26 0.74
N ALA A 90 -3.99 -23.03 1.69
CA ALA A 90 -4.91 -22.60 2.74
C ALA A 90 -4.41 -21.54 3.77
N GLY A 91 -3.30 -20.85 3.52
CA GLY A 91 -2.70 -19.86 4.43
C GLY A 91 -2.41 -18.48 3.82
N SER A 92 -2.67 -18.27 2.53
CA SER A 92 -2.26 -17.06 1.80
C SER A 92 -3.38 -16.05 1.50
N PHE A 93 -4.63 -16.37 1.86
CA PHE A 93 -5.87 -15.77 1.33
C PHE A 93 -6.02 -14.24 1.43
N HIS A 94 -5.11 -13.53 2.07
CA HIS A 94 -5.20 -12.08 2.28
C HIS A 94 -3.87 -11.35 2.06
N PHE A 95 -2.86 -11.99 1.44
CA PHE A 95 -1.55 -11.37 1.28
C PHE A 95 -1.62 -10.07 0.47
N PHE A 96 -2.26 -10.10 -0.69
CA PHE A 96 -2.36 -8.95 -1.58
C PHE A 96 -3.25 -7.88 -0.98
N ARG A 97 -4.41 -8.24 -0.41
CA ARG A 97 -5.30 -7.28 0.25
C ARG A 97 -4.62 -6.59 1.43
N ARG A 98 -3.92 -7.33 2.28
CA ARG A 98 -3.18 -6.78 3.42
C ARG A 98 -2.06 -5.84 2.96
N THR A 99 -1.23 -6.30 2.02
CA THR A 99 -0.11 -5.52 1.50
C THR A 99 -0.62 -4.24 0.82
N THR A 100 -1.73 -4.32 0.10
CA THR A 100 -2.35 -3.18 -0.56
C THR A 100 -2.89 -2.17 0.45
N ALA A 101 -3.57 -2.61 1.51
CA ALA A 101 -4.07 -1.70 2.55
C ALA A 101 -2.92 -0.98 3.27
N GLU A 102 -1.87 -1.71 3.67
CA GLU A 102 -0.66 -1.13 4.24
C GLU A 102 -0.03 -0.10 3.29
N LEU A 103 0.05 -0.43 1.99
CA LEU A 103 0.62 0.47 0.98
C LEU A 103 -0.24 1.73 0.76
N CYS A 104 -1.57 1.62 0.73
CA CYS A 104 -2.46 2.77 0.58
C CYS A 104 -2.33 3.76 1.75
N HIS A 105 -2.22 3.25 2.99
CA HIS A 105 -1.96 4.08 4.16
C HIS A 105 -0.58 4.75 4.11
N ALA A 106 0.44 4.01 3.67
CA ALA A 106 1.78 4.53 3.50
C ALA A 106 1.85 5.66 2.46
N ILE A 107 1.18 5.49 1.32
CA ILE A 107 1.15 6.47 0.23
C ILE A 107 0.44 7.75 0.65
N THR A 108 -0.67 7.64 1.39
CA THR A 108 -1.46 8.80 1.84
C THR A 108 -0.88 9.51 3.08
N GLY A 109 0.29 9.09 3.57
CA GLY A 109 0.97 9.73 4.70
C GLY A 109 0.42 9.39 6.09
N HIS A 110 -0.43 8.37 6.22
CA HIS A 110 -1.07 7.99 7.48
C HIS A 110 -0.26 6.95 8.30
N ASP A 111 0.93 6.55 7.85
CA ASP A 111 1.75 5.52 8.50
C ASP A 111 3.15 6.04 8.88
N ALA A 112 3.52 5.87 10.15
CA ALA A 112 4.86 6.18 10.68
C ALA A 112 5.97 5.34 10.03
N HIS A 113 5.62 4.20 9.42
CA HIS A 113 6.53 3.29 8.71
C HIS A 113 6.35 3.36 7.19
N ALA A 114 5.67 4.39 6.68
CA ALA A 114 5.33 4.53 5.26
C ALA A 114 6.52 4.29 4.33
N ASP A 115 7.68 4.85 4.68
CA ASP A 115 8.94 4.67 3.96
C ASP A 115 9.41 3.22 3.84
N ALA A 116 9.29 2.46 4.93
CA ALA A 116 9.69 1.06 4.95
C ALA A 116 8.74 0.21 4.10
N VAL A 117 7.43 0.50 4.16
CA VAL A 117 6.40 -0.19 3.37
C VAL A 117 6.60 0.07 1.88
N VAL A 118 6.78 1.34 1.49
CA VAL A 118 7.03 1.75 0.09
C VAL A 118 8.32 1.12 -0.45
N ARG A 119 9.43 1.17 0.30
CA ARG A 119 10.69 0.54 -0.12
C ARG A 119 10.55 -0.98 -0.27
N ARG A 120 9.87 -1.63 0.68
CA ARG A 120 9.60 -3.07 0.62
C ARG A 120 8.78 -3.45 -0.62
N PHE A 121 7.81 -2.63 -0.99
CA PHE A 121 7.02 -2.84 -2.21
C PHE A 121 7.87 -2.64 -3.47
N GLN A 122 8.68 -1.59 -3.54
CA GLN A 122 9.60 -1.34 -4.66
C GLN A 122 10.56 -2.52 -4.91
N MET A 123 11.08 -3.13 -3.84
CA MET A 123 11.95 -4.32 -3.92
C MET A 123 11.23 -5.56 -4.47
N GLN A 124 9.90 -5.61 -4.40
CA GLN A 124 9.09 -6.73 -4.92
C GLN A 124 8.66 -6.53 -6.39
N ILE A 125 8.82 -5.32 -6.94
CA ILE A 125 8.53 -5.06 -8.35
C ILE A 125 9.74 -5.49 -9.19
N ASP A 126 9.56 -6.56 -9.96
CA ASP A 126 10.60 -7.07 -10.85
C ASP A 126 10.78 -6.18 -12.10
N ASN A 127 9.70 -5.57 -12.59
CA ASN A 127 9.76 -4.70 -13.77
C ASN A 127 10.48 -3.37 -13.44
N PRO A 128 11.68 -3.11 -13.99
CA PRO A 128 12.47 -1.94 -13.63
C PRO A 128 11.86 -0.63 -14.09
N ARG A 129 11.07 -0.63 -15.17
CA ARG A 129 10.38 0.58 -15.66
C ARG A 129 9.24 0.95 -14.71
N LEU A 130 8.47 -0.05 -14.28
CA LEU A 130 7.37 0.14 -13.34
C LEU A 130 7.88 0.62 -11.98
N ARG A 131 8.98 0.03 -11.50
CA ARG A 131 9.64 0.45 -10.26
C ARG A 131 10.07 1.92 -10.31
N ARG A 132 10.75 2.34 -11.39
CA ARG A 132 11.15 3.75 -11.57
C ARG A 132 9.98 4.71 -11.67
N ALA A 133 8.91 4.32 -12.37
CA ALA A 133 7.70 5.14 -12.47
C ALA A 133 7.04 5.33 -11.09
N PHE A 134 7.00 4.27 -10.29
CA PHE A 134 6.47 4.32 -8.93
C PHE A 134 7.34 5.17 -8.01
N GLU A 135 8.67 5.03 -8.05
CA GLU A 135 9.61 5.90 -7.32
C GLU A 135 9.39 7.38 -7.67
N ALA A 136 9.23 7.70 -8.95
CA ALA A 136 8.98 9.07 -9.40
C ALA A 136 7.62 9.62 -8.91
N ALA A 137 6.57 8.79 -8.90
CA ALA A 137 5.25 9.17 -8.40
C ALA A 137 5.30 9.53 -6.90
N ILE A 138 5.97 8.70 -6.09
CA ILE A 138 6.13 8.96 -4.65
C ILE A 138 7.02 10.18 -4.39
N ALA A 139 8.09 10.37 -5.16
CA ALA A 139 8.95 11.54 -5.03
C ALA A 139 8.18 12.84 -5.33
N ARG A 140 7.31 12.84 -6.35
CA ARG A 140 6.49 14.00 -6.72
C ARG A 140 5.56 14.45 -5.59
N ASP A 141 4.95 13.52 -4.87
CA ASP A 141 4.06 13.86 -3.75
C ASP A 141 4.84 14.47 -2.57
N ARG A 142 6.08 14.01 -2.36
CA ARG A 142 6.95 14.46 -1.25
C ARG A 142 7.72 15.74 -1.53
N THR A 143 7.94 16.08 -2.80
CA THR A 143 8.56 17.34 -3.18
C THR A 143 7.49 18.26 -3.73
N PRO A 144 7.11 19.33 -2.98
CA PRO A 144 6.28 20.39 -3.55
C PRO A 144 6.91 20.83 -4.88
N PRO A 145 6.12 21.02 -5.95
CA PRO A 145 6.67 21.51 -7.20
C PRO A 145 7.45 22.78 -6.88
N LYS A 146 8.76 22.78 -7.15
CA LYS A 146 9.52 24.02 -7.15
C LYS A 146 8.81 24.90 -8.18
N LEU A 147 8.08 25.89 -7.69
CA LEU A 147 7.57 26.98 -8.51
C LEU A 147 8.79 27.70 -9.05
N VAL A 148 9.33 27.18 -10.14
CA VAL A 148 10.30 27.90 -10.95
C VAL A 148 9.50 29.10 -11.42
N ALA A 149 9.79 30.29 -10.88
CA ALA A 149 9.14 31.52 -11.29
C ALA A 149 9.22 31.57 -12.81
N SER A 150 8.08 31.33 -13.46
CA SER A 150 8.01 31.28 -14.90
C SER A 150 8.39 32.65 -15.41
N ARG A 151 9.58 32.75 -15.99
CA ARG A 151 9.99 33.94 -16.74
C ARG A 151 9.30 33.89 -18.11
N THR A 152 7.98 33.73 -18.12
CA THR A 152 7.14 33.85 -19.32
C THR A 152 7.01 35.33 -19.62
N ARG A 153 7.98 35.86 -20.39
CA ARG A 153 7.65 36.94 -21.31
C ARG A 153 6.70 36.32 -22.35
N PRO A 154 5.56 36.96 -22.68
CA PRO A 154 4.76 36.56 -23.82
C PRO A 154 5.63 36.68 -25.07
N SER A 155 6.07 35.55 -25.59
CA SER A 155 6.83 35.49 -26.83
C SER A 155 5.82 35.47 -27.96
N ASP A 156 5.50 36.65 -28.51
CA ASP A 156 4.83 36.78 -29.82
C ASP A 156 5.69 36.21 -30.98
N ASP A 157 6.88 35.70 -30.64
CA ASP A 157 7.89 35.24 -31.59
C ASP A 157 7.74 33.77 -31.95
N LEU A 158 6.85 33.03 -31.27
CA LEU A 158 6.58 31.62 -31.56
C LEU A 158 6.05 31.40 -32.98
N TRP A 159 5.47 32.43 -33.59
CA TRP A 159 4.90 32.37 -34.93
C TRP A 159 5.70 33.13 -35.99
N ARG A 160 6.85 33.73 -35.64
CA ARG A 160 7.66 34.56 -36.56
C ARG A 160 8.33 33.81 -37.73
N GLY A 161 8.11 32.50 -37.86
CA GLY A 161 8.65 31.68 -38.96
C GLY A 161 7.60 30.97 -39.81
N LEU A 162 6.30 31.11 -39.51
CA LEU A 162 5.26 30.49 -40.32
C LEU A 162 4.77 31.48 -41.37
N ALA A 163 4.80 31.05 -42.64
CA ALA A 163 4.26 31.85 -43.73
C ALA A 163 2.78 32.18 -43.43
N PRO A 164 2.38 33.46 -43.43
CA PRO A 164 1.00 33.85 -43.26
C PRO A 164 0.15 33.15 -44.31
N ARG A 165 -0.87 32.41 -43.88
CA ARG A 165 -1.78 31.74 -44.80
C ARG A 165 -2.48 32.83 -45.61
N ARG A 166 -2.21 32.92 -46.92
CA ARG A 166 -2.91 33.86 -47.81
C ARG A 166 -4.40 33.58 -47.71
N ALA A 167 -5.14 34.49 -47.11
CA ALA A 167 -6.58 34.52 -47.21
C ALA A 167 -6.94 34.93 -48.65
N THR A 168 -7.11 33.95 -49.52
CA THR A 168 -7.79 34.16 -50.80
C THR A 168 -9.28 34.28 -50.49
N GLY A 169 -9.73 35.53 -50.32
CA GLY A 169 -11.14 35.86 -50.37
C GLY A 169 -11.63 35.83 -51.81
N THR A 170 -12.68 35.05 -52.03
CA THR A 170 -13.68 35.24 -53.10
C THR A 170 -15.03 34.97 -52.48
#